data_AF-A0AAW0GTG4-F1
#
_entry.id   AF-A0AAW0GTG4-F1
#
_cell.length_a   1.000
_cell.length_b   1.000
_cell.length_c   1.000
_cell.angle_alpha   90.00
_cell.angle_beta   90.00
_cell.angle_gamma   90.00
#
_symmetry.space_group_name_H-M   'P 1'
#
loop_
_entity.id
_entity.type
_entity.pdbx_description
1 polymer ?
#
loop_
_entity_poly.entity_id
_entity_poly.type
_entity_poly.pdbx_seq_one_letter_code
_entity_poly.pdbx_strand_id
1 'polypeptide(L)'
;MNVTLYHWDLPQALQDFGGWENETIVQRFKEYADVLFERLGDKVKFWITLNEPFVIAAQGHSSGESPPGWHGSIHCRPQPNKAHAEAWHLYHDKYRASQGGVISITINSDWAEPRDPSKQEDVEAARRNVQLVLMIFNKETH
;
A
#
# COMPACT_ATOMS: atom_id res chain seq x y z
N MET A 1 -2.93 -15.63 14.48
CA MET A 1 -3.52 -15.56 13.12
C MET A 1 -3.17 -14.20 12.53
N ASN A 2 -2.67 -14.18 11.30
CA ASN A 2 -2.36 -12.96 10.53
C ASN A 2 -3.42 -12.83 9.42
N VAL A 3 -3.96 -11.62 9.22
CA VAL A 3 -4.96 -11.33 8.20
C VAL A 3 -4.55 -10.09 7.40
N THR A 4 -4.57 -10.23 6.08
CA THR A 4 -4.46 -9.11 5.13
C THR A 4 -5.85 -8.70 4.68
N LEU A 5 -6.21 -7.43 4.82
CA LEU A 5 -7.54 -6.92 4.47
C LEU A 5 -7.76 -6.89 2.96
N TYR A 6 -6.74 -6.52 2.20
CA TYR A 6 -6.81 -6.38 0.75
C TYR A 6 -5.54 -6.93 0.08
N HIS A 7 -5.75 -7.86 -0.85
CA HIS A 7 -4.69 -8.54 -1.60
C HIS A 7 -5.02 -8.54 -3.10
N TRP A 8 -5.24 -7.33 -3.63
CA TRP A 8 -5.48 -7.06 -5.05
C TRP A 8 -6.85 -7.52 -5.58
N ASP A 9 -7.74 -7.93 -4.69
CA ASP A 9 -9.07 -8.46 -4.93
C ASP A 9 -10.15 -7.37 -4.81
N LEU A 10 -10.01 -6.27 -5.57
CA LEU A 10 -11.04 -5.22 -5.55
C LEU A 10 -12.35 -5.75 -6.12
N PRO A 11 -13.48 -5.64 -5.40
CA PRO A 11 -14.78 -6.01 -5.93
C PRO A 11 -15.09 -5.26 -7.23
N GLN A 12 -15.52 -5.97 -8.28
CA GLN A 12 -15.81 -5.39 -9.59
C GLN A 12 -16.79 -4.21 -9.52
N ALA A 13 -17.79 -4.28 -8.64
CA ALA A 13 -18.74 -3.17 -8.44
C ALA A 13 -18.08 -1.87 -7.95
N LEU A 14 -16.97 -1.95 -7.20
CA LEU A 14 -16.19 -0.78 -6.81
C LEU A 14 -15.29 -0.31 -7.96
N GLN A 15 -14.74 -1.23 -8.75
CA GLN A 15 -13.97 -0.92 -9.96
C GLN A 15 -14.82 -0.17 -10.99
N ASP A 16 -16.06 -0.62 -11.22
CA ASP A 16 -17.03 0.03 -12.12
C ASP A 16 -17.39 1.44 -11.66
N PHE A 17 -17.18 1.74 -10.37
CA PHE A 17 -17.35 3.06 -9.77
C PHE A 17 -16.05 3.88 -9.70
N GLY A 18 -15.01 3.48 -10.41
CA GLY A 18 -13.70 4.15 -10.49
C GLY A 18 -12.63 3.60 -9.54
N GLY A 19 -12.94 2.59 -8.71
CA GLY A 19 -11.98 1.88 -7.87
C GLY A 19 -11.09 2.80 -7.04
N TRP A 20 -9.78 2.58 -7.11
CA TRP A 20 -8.78 3.39 -6.40
C TRP A 20 -8.62 4.82 -6.95
N GLU A 21 -9.20 5.13 -8.11
CA GLU A 21 -9.25 6.51 -8.62
C GLU A 21 -10.36 7.33 -7.96
N ASN A 22 -11.36 6.67 -7.38
CA ASN A 22 -12.46 7.33 -6.71
C ASN A 22 -12.10 7.67 -5.26
N GLU A 23 -12.18 8.95 -4.87
CA GLU A 23 -11.84 9.38 -3.50
C GLU A 23 -12.69 8.71 -2.41
N THR A 24 -13.91 8.26 -2.75
CA THR A 24 -14.78 7.53 -1.81
C THR A 24 -14.23 6.16 -1.41
N ILE A 25 -13.24 5.63 -2.14
CA ILE A 25 -12.63 4.32 -1.85
C ILE A 25 -11.98 4.27 -0.47
N VAL A 26 -11.41 5.39 -0.01
CA VAL A 26 -10.76 5.50 1.30
C VAL A 26 -11.78 5.25 2.42
N GLN A 27 -12.93 5.91 2.33
CA GLN A 27 -14.01 5.76 3.30
C GLN A 27 -14.63 4.36 3.25
N ARG A 28 -14.86 3.81 2.05
CA ARG A 28 -15.37 2.44 1.89
C ARG A 28 -14.40 1.38 2.44
N PHE A 29 -13.09 1.57 2.23
CA PHE A 29 -12.08 0.70 2.80
C PHE A 29 -12.08 0.77 4.33
N LYS A 30 -12.22 1.96 4.91
CA LYS A 30 -12.35 2.16 6.36
C LYS A 30 -13.58 1.44 6.92
N GLU A 31 -14.74 1.53 6.26
CA GLU A 31 -15.97 0.82 6.66
C GLU A 31 -15.80 -0.69 6.60
N TYR A 32 -15.16 -1.21 5.54
CA TYR A 32 -14.83 -2.63 5.44
C TYR A 32 -13.88 -3.09 6.56
N ALA A 33 -12.84 -2.29 6.86
CA ALA A 33 -11.92 -2.56 7.96
C ALA A 33 -12.63 -2.58 9.31
N ASP A 34 -13.59 -1.66 9.55
CA ASP A 34 -14.37 -1.59 10.78
C ASP A 34 -15.11 -2.90 11.05
N VAL A 35 -15.79 -3.45 10.03
CA VAL A 35 -16.51 -4.72 10.13
C VAL A 35 -15.58 -5.89 10.43
N LEU A 36 -14.39 -5.92 9.83
CA LEU A 36 -13.42 -6.99 10.08
C LEU A 36 -12.82 -6.92 11.48
N PHE A 37 -12.46 -5.73 11.95
CA PHE A 37 -11.94 -5.54 13.30
C PHE A 37 -12.98 -5.88 14.36
N GLU A 38 -14.23 -5.49 14.16
CA GLU A 38 -15.34 -5.83 15.06
C GLU A 38 -15.55 -7.35 15.15
N ARG A 39 -15.59 -8.05 14.01
CA ARG A 39 -15.96 -9.47 13.98
C ARG A 39 -14.82 -10.43 14.30
N LEU A 40 -13.58 -10.07 13.98
CA LEU A 40 -12.44 -10.98 14.03
C LEU A 40 -11.34 -10.54 15.00
N GLY A 41 -11.39 -9.32 15.52
CA GLY A 41 -10.32 -8.73 16.33
C GLY A 41 -10.05 -9.42 17.67
N ASP A 42 -11.01 -10.18 18.20
CA ASP A 42 -10.77 -11.04 19.36
C ASP A 42 -9.75 -12.15 19.04
N LYS A 43 -9.74 -12.65 17.80
CA LYS A 43 -8.90 -13.78 17.33
C LYS A 43 -7.67 -13.33 16.55
N VAL A 44 -7.74 -12.20 15.86
CA VAL A 44 -6.65 -11.67 15.02
C VAL A 44 -5.86 -10.63 15.80
N LYS A 45 -4.55 -10.82 15.90
CA LYS A 45 -3.63 -9.90 16.59
C LYS A 45 -2.61 -9.25 15.65
N PHE A 46 -2.58 -9.66 14.39
CA PHE A 46 -1.71 -9.10 13.36
C PHE A 46 -2.55 -8.80 12.12
N TRP A 47 -2.61 -7.51 11.79
CA TRP A 47 -3.38 -6.98 10.67
C TRP A 47 -2.45 -6.35 9.64
N ILE A 48 -2.64 -6.69 8.37
CA ILE A 48 -2.03 -5.98 7.24
C ILE A 48 -3.16 -5.32 6.46
N THR A 49 -3.09 -4.00 6.23
CA THR A 49 -4.16 -3.30 5.49
C THR A 49 -4.11 -3.62 4.00
N LEU A 50 -2.96 -3.38 3.38
CA LEU A 50 -2.73 -3.52 1.94
C LEU A 50 -1.49 -4.38 1.72
N ASN A 51 -1.60 -5.34 0.81
CA ASN A 51 -0.43 -6.01 0.26
C ASN A 51 0.13 -5.24 -0.93
N GLU A 52 1.40 -4.85 -0.87
CA GLU A 52 2.16 -4.32 -2.01
C GLU A 52 1.47 -3.12 -2.70
N PRO A 53 1.25 -2.02 -1.98
CA PRO A 53 0.50 -0.88 -2.50
C PRO A 53 1.17 -0.18 -3.68
N PHE A 54 2.49 -0.34 -3.84
CA PHE A 54 3.20 0.10 -5.03
C PHE A 54 2.68 -0.61 -6.29
N VAL A 55 2.43 -1.92 -6.21
CA VAL A 55 1.83 -2.69 -7.31
C VAL A 55 0.41 -2.23 -7.57
N ILE A 56 -0.39 -1.96 -6.53
CA ILE A 56 -1.74 -1.41 -6.70
C ILE A 56 -1.72 -0.07 -7.46
N ALA A 57 -0.78 0.82 -7.12
CA ALA A 57 -0.63 2.12 -7.76
C ALA A 57 -0.04 2.04 -9.18
N ALA A 58 0.91 1.13 -9.42
CA ALA A 58 1.61 0.98 -10.69
C ALA A 58 0.85 0.09 -11.70
N GLN A 59 0.32 -1.04 -11.25
CA GLN A 59 -0.33 -2.07 -12.07
C GLN A 59 -1.73 -1.66 -12.53
N GLY A 60 -2.39 -0.74 -11.80
CA GLY A 60 -3.60 -0.06 -12.28
C GLY A 60 -3.39 0.75 -13.57
N HIS A 61 -2.13 1.00 -13.97
CA HIS A 61 -1.80 1.79 -15.17
C HIS A 61 -0.63 1.24 -16.02
N SER A 62 -0.01 0.11 -15.68
CA SER A 62 1.13 -0.41 -16.45
C SER A 62 0.70 -1.31 -17.62
N SER A 63 0.16 -0.71 -18.68
CA SER A 63 0.42 -1.21 -20.04
C SER A 63 1.63 -0.46 -20.58
N GLY A 64 2.84 -0.94 -20.28
CA GLY A 64 4.07 -0.29 -20.71
C GLY A 64 5.28 -1.16 -20.44
N GLU A 65 5.50 -2.11 -21.35
CA GLU A 65 6.63 -3.04 -21.43
C GLU A 65 7.98 -2.35 -21.10
N SER A 66 8.78 -2.95 -20.23
CA SER A 66 10.06 -2.45 -19.72
C SER A 66 11.08 -2.08 -20.84
N PRO A 67 12.27 -1.56 -20.49
CA PRO A 67 12.71 -0.25 -19.99
C PRO A 67 13.34 0.61 -21.14
N PRO A 68 13.56 1.96 -21.04
CA PRO A 68 13.46 2.90 -19.91
C PRO A 68 12.32 3.94 -20.13
N GLY A 69 11.23 3.53 -20.79
CA GLY A 69 10.16 4.40 -21.27
C GLY A 69 9.18 4.87 -20.21
N TRP A 70 9.54 5.95 -19.50
CA TRP A 70 8.63 6.75 -18.69
C TRP A 70 7.54 7.39 -19.56
N HIS A 71 6.29 6.94 -19.48
CA HIS A 71 5.12 7.73 -19.87
C HIS A 71 3.93 7.44 -18.96
N GLY A 72 3.40 8.50 -18.37
CA GLY A 72 2.48 8.46 -17.24
C GLY A 72 3.29 8.52 -15.96
N SER A 73 3.31 9.68 -15.29
CA SER A 73 3.79 9.75 -13.91
C SER A 73 3.25 8.54 -13.16
N ILE A 74 4.08 7.83 -12.40
CA ILE A 74 3.59 7.15 -11.19
C ILE A 74 2.94 8.28 -10.41
N HIS A 75 1.66 8.55 -10.69
CA HIS A 75 0.82 9.29 -9.78
C HIS A 75 0.86 8.38 -8.58
N CYS A 76 1.72 8.74 -7.62
CA CYS A 76 1.66 8.21 -6.27
C CYS A 76 0.28 8.62 -5.78
N ARG A 77 -0.72 7.82 -6.15
CA ARG A 77 -2.11 8.07 -5.85
C ARG A 77 -2.18 8.02 -4.34
N PRO A 78 -2.60 9.09 -3.65
CA PRO A 78 -2.57 9.11 -2.20
C PRO A 78 -3.64 8.19 -1.60
N GLN A 79 -4.57 7.63 -2.41
CA GLN A 79 -5.71 6.86 -1.91
C GLN A 79 -5.29 5.58 -1.14
N PRO A 80 -4.39 4.72 -1.62
CA PRO A 80 -3.88 3.59 -0.81
C PRO A 80 -3.23 4.02 0.51
N ASN A 81 -2.42 5.10 0.49
CA ASN A 81 -1.79 5.64 1.71
C ASN A 81 -2.84 6.15 2.70
N LYS A 82 -3.78 6.97 2.21
CA LYS A 82 -4.90 7.49 3.00
C LYS A 82 -5.77 6.36 3.55
N ALA A 83 -6.06 5.33 2.75
CA ALA A 83 -6.83 4.17 3.18
C ALA A 83 -6.12 3.38 4.28
N HIS A 84 -4.80 3.19 4.17
CA HIS A 84 -4.00 2.62 5.25
C HIS A 84 -4.04 3.48 6.52
N ALA A 85 -3.79 4.79 6.40
CA ALA A 85 -3.79 5.71 7.54
C ALA A 85 -5.14 5.73 8.27
N GLU A 86 -6.25 5.84 7.53
CA GLU A 86 -7.60 5.84 8.08
C GLU A 86 -7.95 4.52 8.79
N ALA A 87 -7.54 3.38 8.23
CA ALA A 87 -7.73 2.07 8.87
C ALA A 87 -6.83 1.91 10.11
N TRP A 88 -5.61 2.45 10.07
CA TRP A 88 -4.70 2.47 11.22
C TRP A 88 -5.28 3.29 12.37
N HIS A 89 -5.75 4.51 12.10
CA HIS A 89 -6.38 5.37 13.11
C HIS A 89 -7.62 4.73 13.69
N LEU A 90 -8.50 4.17 12.84
CA LEU A 90 -9.66 3.41 13.29
C LEU A 90 -9.27 2.28 14.25
N TYR A 91 -8.26 1.48 13.91
CA TYR A 91 -7.80 0.40 14.78
C TYR A 91 -7.20 0.94 16.08
N HIS A 92 -6.36 1.98 16.00
CA HIS A 92 -5.71 2.60 17.15
C HIS A 92 -6.73 3.15 18.16
N ASP A 93 -7.69 3.93 17.66
CA ASP A 93 -8.62 4.69 18.50
C ASP A 93 -9.74 3.81 19.07
N LYS A 94 -10.26 2.85 18.27
CA LYS A 94 -11.46 2.07 18.63
C LYS A 94 -11.15 0.69 19.19
N TYR A 95 -10.10 0.02 18.70
CA TYR A 95 -9.93 -1.43 18.89
C TYR A 95 -8.66 -1.84 19.63
N ARG A 96 -7.57 -1.08 19.50
CA ARG A 96 -6.26 -1.47 20.03
C ARG A 96 -6.27 -1.69 21.54
N ALA A 97 -6.99 -0.84 22.28
CA ALA A 97 -7.08 -0.94 23.74
C ALA A 97 -7.79 -2.21 24.22
N SER A 98 -8.83 -2.66 23.49
CA SER A 98 -9.62 -3.85 23.85
C SER A 98 -9.08 -5.14 23.25
N GLN A 99 -8.50 -5.08 22.05
CA GLN A 99 -8.07 -6.26 21.29
C GLN A 99 -6.56 -6.53 21.38
N GLY A 100 -5.73 -5.52 21.64
CA GLY A 100 -4.29 -5.67 21.84
C GLY A 100 -3.49 -6.15 20.62
N GLY A 101 -4.02 -6.01 19.40
CA GLY A 101 -3.32 -6.36 18.17
C GLY A 101 -2.42 -5.24 17.63
N VAL A 102 -1.69 -5.57 16.57
CA VAL A 102 -0.88 -4.63 15.79
C VAL A 102 -1.38 -4.59 14.35
N ILE A 103 -1.21 -3.43 13.72
CA ILE A 103 -1.65 -3.17 12.35
C ILE A 103 -0.50 -2.52 11.57
N SER A 104 -0.29 -2.98 10.33
CA SER A 104 0.79 -2.53 9.46
C SER A 104 0.37 -2.63 7.98
N ILE A 105 1.32 -2.41 7.08
CA ILE A 105 1.19 -2.47 5.62
C ILE A 105 2.38 -3.28 5.07
N THR A 106 2.16 -4.09 4.03
CA THR A 106 3.24 -4.86 3.41
C THR A 106 3.78 -4.10 2.21
N ILE A 107 5.05 -3.70 2.28
CA ILE A 107 5.75 -3.01 1.20
C ILE A 107 6.71 -4.01 0.54
N ASN A 108 6.59 -4.20 -0.77
CA ASN A 108 7.58 -4.92 -1.57
C ASN A 108 8.64 -3.94 -2.09
N SER A 109 9.87 -4.41 -2.26
CA SER A 109 10.92 -3.72 -3.00
C SER A 109 11.79 -4.75 -3.68
N ASP A 110 12.12 -4.52 -4.94
CA ASP A 110 13.18 -5.24 -5.60
C ASP A 110 14.54 -4.76 -5.08
N TRP A 111 15.54 -5.62 -5.15
CA TRP A 111 16.93 -5.25 -4.91
C TRP A 111 17.54 -4.73 -6.21
N ALA A 112 18.33 -3.65 -6.12
CA ALA A 112 19.02 -3.08 -7.26
C ALA A 112 20.52 -3.00 -7.00
N GLU A 113 21.30 -3.44 -7.96
CA GLU A 113 22.77 -3.33 -7.96
C GLU A 113 23.22 -2.34 -9.04
N PRO A 114 24.28 -1.56 -8.79
CA PRO A 114 24.83 -0.67 -9.81
C PRO A 114 25.36 -1.48 -10.98
N ARG A 115 25.08 -1.02 -12.21
CA ARG A 115 25.63 -1.63 -13.43
C ARG A 115 27.16 -1.57 -13.44
N ASP A 116 27.73 -0.44 -13.04
CA ASP A 116 29.14 -0.27 -12.74
C ASP A 116 29.32 0.27 -11.30
N PRO A 117 29.84 -0.54 -10.36
CA PRO A 117 30.05 -0.12 -8.97
C PRO A 117 31.07 1.01 -8.79
N SER A 118 31.93 1.25 -9.79
CA SER A 118 32.92 2.35 -9.77
C SER A 118 32.33 3.67 -10.28
N LYS A 119 31.16 3.62 -10.93
CA LYS A 119 30.48 4.78 -11.47
C LYS A 119 29.43 5.29 -10.49
N GLN A 120 29.68 6.47 -9.92
CA GLN A 120 28.81 7.09 -8.92
C GLN A 120 27.35 7.25 -9.39
N GLU A 121 27.13 7.56 -10.67
CA GLU A 121 25.79 7.67 -11.26
C GLU A 121 24.98 6.36 -11.17
N ASP A 122 25.64 5.22 -11.40
CA ASP A 122 25.01 3.90 -11.38
C ASP A 122 24.70 3.48 -9.93
N VAL A 123 25.57 3.83 -8.98
CA VAL A 123 25.34 3.65 -7.53
C VAL A 123 24.15 4.47 -7.05
N GLU A 124 24.04 5.73 -7.48
CA GLU A 124 22.91 6.59 -7.14
C GLU A 124 21.61 6.15 -7.80
N ALA A 125 21.65 5.63 -9.03
CA ALA A 125 20.50 5.08 -9.70
C ALA A 125 19.95 3.84 -8.96
N ALA A 126 20.82 2.90 -8.59
CA ALA A 126 20.44 1.71 -7.81
C ALA A 126 19.85 2.09 -6.44
N ARG A 127 20.49 3.04 -5.73
CA ARG A 127 19.97 3.54 -4.45
C ARG A 127 18.60 4.22 -4.61
N ARG A 128 18.43 5.09 -5.61
CA ARG A 128 17.16 5.79 -5.85
C ARG A 128 16.02 4.82 -6.17
N ASN A 129 16.29 3.73 -6.88
CA ASN A 129 15.27 2.72 -7.21
C ASN A 129 14.69 2.07 -5.95
N VAL A 130 15.55 1.53 -5.07
CA VAL A 130 15.14 0.94 -3.78
C VAL A 130 14.44 1.97 -2.89
N GLN A 131 14.96 3.20 -2.87
CA GLN A 131 14.50 4.24 -1.97
C GLN A 131 13.14 4.82 -2.39
N LEU A 132 12.84 4.89 -3.69
CA LEU A 132 11.53 5.33 -4.20
C LEU A 132 10.42 4.40 -3.70
N VAL A 133 10.60 3.08 -3.86
CA VAL A 133 9.57 2.09 -3.51
C VAL A 133 9.31 2.05 -2.00
N LEU A 134 10.36 2.17 -1.19
CA LEU A 134 10.25 2.12 0.27
C LEU A 134 9.75 3.45 0.87
N MET A 135 10.15 4.61 0.33
CA MET A 135 9.87 5.91 0.97
C MET A 135 8.46 6.44 0.73
N ILE A 136 7.81 6.09 -0.39
CA ILE A 136 6.44 6.56 -0.71
C ILE A 136 5.44 6.12 0.36
N PHE A 137 5.70 5.01 1.04
CA PHE A 137 4.79 4.44 2.04
C PHE A 137 5.29 4.57 3.48
N ASN A 138 6.59 4.78 3.72
CA ASN A 138 7.14 4.98 5.07
C ASN A 138 7.07 6.43 5.59
N LYS A 139 6.94 7.44 4.72
CA LYS A 139 6.90 8.85 5.16
C LYS A 139 5.51 9.34 5.60
N GLU A 140 4.44 8.65 5.22
CA GLU A 140 3.06 9.07 5.52
C GLU A 140 2.44 8.31 6.71
N THR A 141 3.24 7.52 7.43
CA THR A 141 2.80 6.69 8.59
C THR A 141 3.22 7.23 9.95
N HIS A 142 3.59 8.52 10.04
CA HIS A 142 3.95 9.21 11.28
C HIS A 142 3.14 10.48 11.48
#